data_AF-A0A6N9BCC2-F1
#
_entry.id   AF-A0A6N9BCC2-F1
#
_cell.length_a   1.000
_cell.length_b   1.000
_cell.length_c   1.000
_cell.angle_alpha   90.00
_cell.angle_beta   90.00
_cell.angle_gamma   90.00
#
_symmetry.space_group_name_H-M   'P 1'
#
loop_
_entity.id
_entity.type
_entity.pdbx_description
1 polymer ?
#
loop_
_entity_poly.entity_id
_entity_poly.type
_entity_poly.pdbx_seq_one_letter_code
_entity_poly.pdbx_strand_id
1 'polypeptide(L)'
;MGKRVAVIGAGPSGLAQLRAFQAAKAGGAEVPEVVCYEKQADWGGLWNYTWRTGLDEYGEPVHCSMYRYLWSNGPKEGLEFADYSFEEHFGKQIASYPPREVLFDYIEGRVKKAGVRDAIRFRTTVRWVDYDDATGLFSVSAHDLVNDVETTENFDHVVVATGHFSTPNVPHFDGLDRFNGRVMHAHDFRDAVEFKDKNILIIGTSYSAEDIGSQCW
;
A
#
# COMPACT_ATOMS: atom_id res chain seq x y z
N MET A 1 -31.84 6.71 -6.12
CA MET A 1 -30.59 5.93 -6.08
C MET A 1 -29.57 6.73 -5.29
N GLY A 2 -28.88 6.12 -4.33
CA GLY A 2 -27.79 6.79 -3.61
C GLY A 2 -26.58 6.97 -4.52
N LYS A 3 -25.72 7.95 -4.21
CA LYS A 3 -24.44 8.14 -4.91
C LYS A 3 -23.52 6.94 -4.72
N ARG A 4 -22.59 6.72 -5.66
CA ARG A 4 -21.57 5.67 -5.63
C ARG A 4 -20.16 6.26 -5.66
N VAL A 5 -19.24 5.69 -4.88
CA VAL A 5 -17.84 6.11 -4.80
C VAL A 5 -16.92 4.92 -5.04
N ALA A 6 -15.97 5.06 -5.97
CA ALA A 6 -14.86 4.12 -6.12
C ALA A 6 -13.65 4.60 -5.30
N VAL A 7 -13.04 3.70 -4.53
CA VAL A 7 -11.76 3.92 -3.85
C VAL A 7 -10.71 3.01 -4.48
N ILE A 8 -9.61 3.56 -4.98
CA ILE A 8 -8.57 2.78 -5.66
C ILE A 8 -7.36 2.62 -4.73
N GLY A 9 -7.19 1.42 -4.19
CA GLY A 9 -6.15 1.05 -3.23
C GLY A 9 -6.69 0.89 -1.81
N ALA A 10 -6.38 -0.24 -1.17
CA ALA A 10 -6.66 -0.54 0.23
C ALA A 10 -5.38 -0.46 1.10
N GLY A 11 -4.48 0.45 0.75
CA GLY A 11 -3.42 0.94 1.65
C GLY A 11 -3.96 1.87 2.74
N PRO A 12 -3.10 2.40 3.63
CA PRO A 12 -3.53 3.25 4.75
C PRO A 12 -4.47 4.40 4.36
N SER A 13 -4.25 5.05 3.21
CA SER A 13 -5.10 6.14 2.70
C SER A 13 -6.50 5.66 2.30
N GLY A 14 -6.61 4.58 1.52
CA GLY A 14 -7.92 4.04 1.12
C GLY A 14 -8.67 3.45 2.30
N LEU A 15 -7.97 2.77 3.21
CA LEU A 15 -8.54 2.30 4.48
C LEU A 15 -9.07 3.44 5.35
N ALA A 16 -8.37 4.58 5.40
CA ALA A 16 -8.85 5.77 6.08
C ALA A 16 -10.11 6.35 5.41
N GLN A 17 -10.19 6.33 4.07
CA GLN A 17 -11.38 6.76 3.33
C GLN A 17 -12.59 5.87 3.65
N LEU A 18 -12.42 4.55 3.69
CA LEU A 18 -13.48 3.61 4.07
C LEU A 18 -13.92 3.82 5.52
N ARG A 19 -12.95 4.00 6.44
CA ARG A 19 -13.22 4.31 7.84
C ARG A 19 -14.00 5.61 8.01
N ALA A 20 -13.69 6.65 7.23
CA ALA A 20 -14.40 7.92 7.28
C ALA A 20 -15.88 7.78 6.90
N PHE A 21 -16.19 7.05 5.81
CA PHE A 21 -17.58 6.73 5.47
C PHE A 21 -18.26 5.89 6.55
N GLN A 22 -17.56 4.90 7.11
CA GLN A 22 -18.13 4.07 8.17
C GLN A 22 -18.44 4.88 9.44
N ALA A 23 -17.56 5.79 9.85
CA ALA A 23 -17.76 6.67 10.99
C ALA A 23 -18.95 7.61 10.77
N ALA A 24 -19.08 8.20 9.57
CA ALA A 24 -20.23 9.03 9.21
C ALA A 24 -21.55 8.24 9.27
N LYS A 25 -21.56 7.01 8.73
CA LYS A 25 -22.71 6.10 8.78
C LYS A 25 -23.08 5.75 10.23
N ALA A 26 -22.10 5.46 11.08
CA ALA A 26 -22.31 5.20 12.51
C ALA A 26 -22.86 6.43 13.25
N GLY A 27 -22.52 7.64 12.79
CA GLY A 27 -23.09 8.91 13.26
C GLY A 27 -24.48 9.24 12.72
N GLY A 28 -25.10 8.33 11.95
CA GLY A 28 -26.45 8.51 11.39
C GLY A 28 -26.51 9.28 10.08
N ALA A 29 -25.37 9.61 9.46
CA ALA A 29 -25.36 10.22 8.13
C ALA A 29 -25.70 9.20 7.05
N GLU A 30 -26.44 9.63 6.03
CA GLU A 30 -26.52 8.87 4.78
C GLU A 30 -25.16 8.91 4.07
N VAL A 31 -24.66 7.74 3.69
CA VAL A 31 -23.38 7.59 3.00
C VAL A 31 -23.61 6.96 1.62
N PRO A 32 -22.77 7.27 0.63
CA PRO A 32 -22.84 6.62 -0.67
C PRO A 32 -22.56 5.11 -0.58
N GLU A 33 -22.93 4.38 -1.62
CA GLU A 33 -22.35 3.06 -1.87
C GLU A 33 -20.86 3.21 -2.14
N VAL A 34 -20.02 2.37 -1.53
CA VAL A 34 -18.57 2.45 -1.68
C VAL A 34 -18.05 1.10 -2.17
N VAL A 35 -17.27 1.14 -3.25
CA VAL A 35 -16.52 -0.01 -3.76
C VAL A 35 -15.05 0.33 -3.73
N CYS A 36 -14.25 -0.47 -3.05
CA CYS A 36 -12.79 -0.34 -3.02
C CYS A 36 -12.15 -1.42 -3.86
N TYR A 37 -11.21 -1.06 -4.72
CA TYR A 37 -10.44 -1.97 -5.55
C TYR A 37 -9.01 -2.05 -5.02
N GLU A 38 -8.52 -3.26 -4.74
CA GLU A 38 -7.15 -3.51 -4.31
C GLU A 38 -6.52 -4.59 -5.18
N LYS A 39 -5.36 -4.27 -5.78
CA LYS A 39 -4.66 -5.22 -6.66
C LYS A 39 -4.07 -6.40 -5.89
N GLN A 40 -3.65 -6.19 -4.65
CA GLN A 40 -3.04 -7.23 -3.82
C GLN A 40 -4.10 -8.19 -3.25
N ALA A 41 -3.62 -9.32 -2.74
CA ALA A 41 -4.44 -10.34 -2.09
C ALA A 41 -5.06 -9.90 -0.76
N ASP A 42 -4.50 -8.87 -0.12
CA ASP A 42 -4.95 -8.33 1.15
C ASP A 42 -4.61 -6.84 1.26
N TRP A 43 -5.18 -6.17 2.26
CA TRP A 43 -5.01 -4.73 2.50
C TRP A 43 -3.63 -4.37 3.07
N GLY A 44 -3.42 -3.08 3.34
CA GLY A 44 -2.24 -2.55 4.01
C GLY A 44 -1.24 -1.88 3.07
N GLY A 45 -1.42 -1.99 1.76
CA GLY A 45 -0.60 -1.29 0.77
C GLY A 45 0.88 -1.67 0.92
N LEU A 46 1.77 -0.70 1.12
CA LEU A 46 3.20 -0.94 1.33
C LEU A 46 3.50 -1.86 2.53
N TRP A 47 2.65 -1.85 3.57
CA TRP A 47 2.85 -2.64 4.80
C TRP A 47 2.63 -4.14 4.60
N ASN A 48 1.96 -4.53 3.50
CA ASN A 48 1.76 -5.92 3.11
C ASN A 48 3.03 -6.46 2.44
N TYR A 49 3.86 -7.16 3.20
CA TYR A 49 5.16 -7.64 2.72
C TYR A 49 4.99 -8.81 1.75
N THR A 50 5.78 -8.79 0.67
CA THR A 50 5.94 -9.92 -0.24
C THR A 50 7.41 -10.13 -0.57
N TRP A 51 7.80 -11.39 -0.78
CA TRP A 51 9.14 -11.75 -1.25
C TRP A 51 9.32 -11.46 -2.75
N ARG A 52 8.22 -11.28 -3.51
CA ARG A 52 8.26 -11.03 -4.95
C ARG A 52 8.86 -9.65 -5.27
N THR A 53 9.51 -9.54 -6.42
CA THR A 53 10.14 -8.32 -6.97
C THR A 53 9.79 -8.19 -8.45
N GLY A 54 9.76 -6.97 -9.00
CA GLY A 54 9.34 -6.75 -10.39
C GLY A 54 7.83 -6.95 -10.59
N LEU A 55 7.40 -8.17 -10.94
CA LEU A 55 5.98 -8.52 -11.18
C LEU A 55 5.47 -9.54 -10.16
N ASP A 56 4.18 -9.46 -9.84
CA ASP A 56 3.49 -10.38 -8.94
C ASP A 56 3.01 -11.66 -9.65
N GLU A 57 2.25 -12.52 -8.95
CA GLU A 57 1.73 -13.77 -9.52
C GLU A 57 0.81 -13.60 -10.74
N TYR A 58 0.22 -12.42 -10.95
CA TYR A 58 -0.69 -12.13 -12.06
C TYR A 58 -0.03 -11.28 -13.15
N GLY A 59 1.27 -10.98 -13.01
CA GLY A 59 2.00 -10.11 -13.94
C GLY A 59 1.81 -8.62 -13.67
N GLU A 60 1.21 -8.22 -12.54
CA GLU A 60 1.12 -6.82 -12.16
C GLU A 60 2.42 -6.33 -11.52
N PRO A 61 2.81 -5.05 -11.68
CA PRO A 61 3.95 -4.51 -10.96
C PRO A 61 3.79 -4.68 -9.45
N VAL A 62 4.80 -5.25 -8.80
CA VAL A 62 4.83 -5.43 -7.34
C VAL A 62 4.66 -4.06 -6.66
N HIS A 63 3.79 -3.99 -5.66
CA HIS A 63 3.57 -2.75 -4.91
C HIS A 63 4.58 -2.54 -3.78
N CYS A 64 4.98 -3.63 -3.12
CA CYS A 64 5.76 -3.59 -1.90
C CYS A 64 7.20 -3.12 -2.17
N SER A 65 7.60 -2.08 -1.46
CA SER A 65 8.99 -1.59 -1.37
C SER A 65 9.60 -1.83 0.01
N MET A 66 8.93 -2.62 0.87
CA MET A 66 9.42 -2.96 2.19
C MET A 66 10.27 -4.24 2.15
N TYR A 67 11.19 -4.35 3.08
CA TYR A 67 12.15 -5.44 3.19
C TYR A 67 12.05 -6.12 4.56
N ARG A 68 12.69 -7.29 4.66
CA ARG A 68 12.88 -7.97 5.94
C ARG A 68 13.64 -7.05 6.89
N TYR A 69 13.33 -7.18 8.18
CA TYR A 69 13.96 -6.39 9.24
C TYR A 69 13.63 -4.89 9.20
N LEU A 70 12.63 -4.44 8.43
CA LEU A 70 12.19 -3.05 8.45
C LEU A 70 11.46 -2.71 9.76
N TRP A 71 11.86 -1.59 10.37
CA TRP A 71 11.21 -0.99 11.54
C TRP A 71 10.62 0.37 11.17
N SER A 72 9.76 0.91 12.02
CA SER A 72 9.33 2.31 11.91
C SER A 72 10.56 3.20 11.81
N ASN A 73 10.59 4.11 10.84
CA ASN A 73 11.69 5.07 10.66
C ASN A 73 11.45 6.39 11.42
N GLY A 74 10.29 6.54 12.05
CA GLY A 74 9.93 7.63 12.94
C GLY A 74 9.24 7.12 14.21
N PRO A 75 9.10 7.96 15.25
CA PRO A 75 8.43 7.57 16.48
C PRO A 75 6.95 7.26 16.21
N LYS A 76 6.47 6.12 16.72
CA LYS A 76 5.07 5.67 16.54
C LYS A 76 4.06 6.69 17.07
N GLU A 77 4.44 7.47 18.08
CA GLU A 77 3.63 8.52 18.68
C GLU A 77 3.30 9.62 17.66
N GLY A 78 4.13 9.83 16.64
CA GLY A 78 3.86 10.77 15.55
C GLY A 78 2.89 10.26 14.48
N LEU A 79 2.55 8.97 14.49
CA LEU A 79 1.65 8.32 13.53
C LEU A 79 0.47 7.62 14.21
N GLU A 80 0.30 7.80 15.51
CA GLU A 80 -0.81 7.23 16.27
C GLU A 80 -2.15 7.77 15.75
N PHE A 81 -3.15 6.91 15.63
CA PHE A 81 -4.45 7.32 15.12
C PHE A 81 -5.23 7.99 16.25
N ALA A 82 -5.76 9.18 15.97
CA ALA A 82 -6.53 9.94 16.96
C ALA A 82 -7.78 9.18 17.46
N ASP A 83 -8.33 8.24 16.67
CA ASP A 83 -9.52 7.47 16.98
C ASP A 83 -9.25 6.02 17.41
N TYR A 84 -7.98 5.63 17.56
CA TYR A 84 -7.57 4.26 17.89
C TYR A 84 -6.13 4.25 18.39
N SER A 85 -5.90 4.13 19.71
CA SER A 85 -4.55 4.23 20.27
C SER A 85 -3.77 2.91 20.23
N PHE A 86 -2.44 3.00 20.35
CA PHE A 86 -1.57 1.84 20.50
C PHE A 86 -1.91 1.03 21.75
N GLU A 87 -2.25 1.70 22.85
CA GLU A 87 -2.62 1.04 24.11
C GLU A 87 -3.98 0.33 24.00
N GLU A 88 -4.96 0.92 23.31
CA GLU A 88 -6.24 0.25 23.02
C GLU A 88 -6.02 -1.03 22.21
N HIS A 89 -5.15 -0.98 21.20
CA HIS A 89 -4.90 -2.11 20.32
C HIS A 89 -4.09 -3.22 21.00
N PHE A 90 -2.95 -2.88 21.63
CA PHE A 90 -2.02 -3.87 22.18
C PHE A 90 -2.29 -4.22 23.65
N GLY A 91 -3.16 -3.49 24.35
CA GLY A 91 -3.43 -3.66 25.78
C GLY A 91 -2.24 -3.39 26.69
N LYS A 92 -1.16 -2.80 26.16
CA LYS A 92 0.06 -2.43 26.85
C LYS A 92 0.84 -1.37 26.07
N GLN A 93 1.73 -0.69 26.75
CA GLN A 93 2.72 0.16 26.10
C GLN A 93 3.78 -0.67 25.39
N ILE A 94 4.23 -0.20 24.22
CA ILE A 94 5.34 -0.76 23.45
C ILE A 94 6.37 0.33 23.14
N ALA A 95 7.58 -0.05 22.74
CA ALA A 95 8.63 0.89 22.35
C ALA A 95 8.19 1.79 21.16
N SER A 96 8.87 2.93 20.97
CA SER A 96 8.48 3.94 19.97
C SER A 96 8.81 3.57 18.52
N TYR A 97 9.66 2.56 18.30
CA TYR A 97 10.02 2.09 16.97
C TYR A 97 9.63 0.61 16.87
N PRO A 98 8.39 0.29 16.50
CA PRO A 98 7.97 -1.10 16.28
C PRO A 98 8.42 -1.63 14.91
N PRO A 99 8.65 -2.95 14.76
CA PRO A 99 8.89 -3.58 13.46
C PRO A 99 7.64 -3.51 12.56
N ARG A 100 7.83 -3.65 11.24
CA ARG A 100 6.76 -3.60 10.23
C ARG A 100 5.52 -4.40 10.60
N GLU A 101 5.69 -5.64 11.05
CA GLU A 101 4.58 -6.56 11.38
C GLU A 101 3.69 -6.02 12.49
N VAL A 102 4.28 -5.35 13.49
CA VAL A 102 3.55 -4.74 14.60
C VAL A 102 2.75 -3.53 14.12
N LEU A 103 3.30 -2.70 13.21
CA LEU A 103 2.52 -1.60 12.62
C LEU A 103 1.43 -2.09 11.68
N PHE A 104 1.66 -3.17 10.94
CA PHE A 104 0.63 -3.79 10.11
C PHE A 104 -0.54 -4.29 10.98
N ASP A 105 -0.26 -5.00 12.07
CA ASP A 105 -1.26 -5.47 13.04
C ASP A 105 -2.10 -4.31 13.60
N TYR A 106 -1.44 -3.20 13.97
CA TYR A 106 -2.11 -2.00 14.45
C TYR A 106 -3.02 -1.34 13.40
N ILE A 107 -2.55 -1.21 12.14
CA ILE A 107 -3.37 -0.70 11.02
C ILE A 107 -4.57 -1.61 10.78
N GLU A 108 -4.33 -2.91 10.78
CA GLU A 108 -5.35 -3.94 10.55
C GLU A 108 -6.41 -3.95 11.65
N GLY A 109 -6.02 -3.85 12.92
CA GLY A 109 -6.93 -3.84 14.06
C GLY A 109 -7.98 -2.74 13.97
N ARG A 110 -7.57 -1.53 13.54
CA ARG A 110 -8.50 -0.40 13.38
C ARG A 110 -9.58 -0.68 12.33
N VAL A 111 -9.19 -1.24 11.18
CA VAL A 111 -10.13 -1.48 10.07
C VAL A 111 -10.97 -2.72 10.26
N LYS A 112 -10.46 -3.74 10.97
CA LYS A 112 -11.24 -4.87 11.47
C LYS A 112 -12.35 -4.39 12.41
N LYS A 113 -12.03 -3.52 13.38
CA LYS A 113 -13.01 -2.90 14.28
C LYS A 113 -14.07 -2.09 13.53
N ALA A 114 -13.70 -1.44 12.42
CA ALA A 114 -14.62 -0.67 11.60
C ALA A 114 -15.55 -1.55 10.72
N GLY A 115 -15.17 -2.79 10.42
CA GLY A 115 -15.98 -3.69 9.60
C GLY A 115 -16.09 -3.24 8.13
N VAL A 116 -15.01 -2.69 7.56
CA VAL A 116 -15.02 -2.14 6.18
C VAL A 116 -14.55 -3.12 5.11
N ARG A 117 -14.19 -4.35 5.49
CA ARG A 117 -13.57 -5.33 4.58
C ARG A 117 -14.48 -5.70 3.41
N ASP A 118 -15.79 -5.80 3.65
CA ASP A 118 -16.77 -6.21 2.64
C ASP A 118 -16.93 -5.21 1.49
N ALA A 119 -16.46 -3.97 1.67
CA ALA A 119 -16.44 -2.98 0.61
C ALA A 119 -15.25 -3.18 -0.36
N ILE A 120 -14.30 -4.08 -0.05
CA ILE A 120 -13.04 -4.22 -0.77
C ILE A 120 -13.08 -5.46 -1.68
N ARG A 121 -12.76 -5.25 -2.96
CA ARG A 121 -12.48 -6.28 -3.94
C ARG A 121 -10.96 -6.44 -4.07
N PHE A 122 -10.44 -7.48 -3.45
CA PHE A 122 -9.02 -7.84 -3.53
C PHE A 122 -8.70 -8.52 -4.86
N ARG A 123 -7.41 -8.61 -5.19
CA ARG A 123 -6.92 -9.16 -6.47
C ARG A 123 -7.65 -8.54 -7.67
N THR A 124 -8.01 -7.28 -7.54
CA THR A 124 -8.77 -6.54 -8.55
C THR A 124 -8.04 -5.25 -8.84
N THR A 125 -7.45 -5.16 -10.03
CA THR A 125 -6.63 -4.02 -10.43
C THR A 125 -7.44 -3.08 -11.31
N VAL A 126 -7.43 -1.78 -11.00
CA VAL A 126 -8.06 -0.78 -11.86
C VAL A 126 -7.16 -0.55 -13.06
N ARG A 127 -7.72 -0.74 -14.26
CA ARG A 127 -7.04 -0.55 -15.54
C ARG A 127 -7.19 0.86 -16.06
N TRP A 128 -8.40 1.41 -15.94
CA TRP A 128 -8.73 2.70 -16.52
C TRP A 128 -9.82 3.41 -15.74
N VAL A 129 -9.75 4.74 -15.75
CA VAL A 129 -10.81 5.62 -15.25
C VAL A 129 -11.04 6.68 -16.32
N ASP A 130 -12.27 6.77 -16.80
CA ASP A 130 -12.71 7.79 -17.76
C ASP A 130 -13.81 8.64 -17.15
N TYR A 131 -13.88 9.93 -17.51
CA TYR A 131 -14.93 10.83 -17.04
C TYR A 131 -15.75 11.32 -18.23
N ASP A 132 -17.06 11.10 -18.16
CA ASP A 132 -17.99 11.52 -19.19
C ASP A 132 -18.68 12.83 -18.77
N ASP A 133 -18.32 13.94 -19.44
CA ASP A 133 -18.90 15.26 -19.21
C ASP A 133 -20.43 15.31 -19.43
N ALA A 134 -20.98 14.44 -20.28
CA ALA A 134 -22.41 14.44 -20.59
C ALA A 134 -23.25 13.82 -19.46
N THR A 135 -22.72 12.80 -18.79
CA THR A 135 -23.38 12.13 -17.67
C THR A 135 -22.91 12.61 -16.31
N GLY A 136 -21.73 13.23 -16.24
CA GLY A 136 -21.08 13.65 -14.99
C GLY A 136 -20.56 12.47 -14.16
N LEU A 137 -20.34 11.31 -14.78
CA LEU A 137 -19.94 10.07 -14.10
C LEU A 137 -18.55 9.61 -14.52
N PHE A 138 -17.89 8.91 -13.61
CA PHE A 138 -16.66 8.18 -13.88
C PHE A 138 -16.98 6.73 -14.26
N SER A 139 -16.43 6.26 -15.38
CA SER A 139 -16.39 4.83 -15.73
C SER A 139 -15.07 4.23 -15.23
N VAL A 140 -15.13 3.29 -14.29
CA VAL A 140 -13.96 2.61 -13.73
C VAL A 140 -13.90 1.19 -14.29
N SER A 141 -12.90 0.92 -15.11
CA SER A 141 -12.61 -0.41 -15.65
C SER A 141 -11.60 -1.13 -14.76
N ALA A 142 -11.95 -2.31 -14.28
CA ALA A 142 -11.10 -3.11 -13.38
C ALA A 142 -11.08 -4.58 -13.81
N HIS A 143 -9.93 -5.23 -13.58
CA HIS A 143 -9.70 -6.64 -13.90
C HIS A 143 -9.62 -7.43 -12.59
N ASP A 144 -10.58 -8.35 -12.39
CA ASP A 144 -10.51 -9.42 -11.38
C ASP A 144 -9.49 -10.48 -11.83
N LEU A 145 -8.32 -10.46 -11.21
CA LEU A 145 -7.16 -11.26 -11.58
C LEU A 145 -7.34 -12.75 -11.27
N VAL A 146 -8.28 -13.11 -10.38
CA VAL A 146 -8.53 -14.51 -10.02
C VAL A 146 -9.41 -15.17 -11.08
N ASN A 147 -10.45 -14.45 -11.50
CA ASN A 147 -11.45 -14.97 -12.43
C ASN A 147 -11.12 -14.65 -13.89
N ASP A 148 -10.09 -13.82 -14.15
CA ASP A 148 -9.70 -13.34 -15.48
C ASP A 148 -10.86 -12.62 -16.19
N VAL A 149 -11.53 -11.71 -15.45
CA VAL A 149 -12.70 -10.97 -15.94
C VAL A 149 -12.48 -9.48 -15.80
N GLU A 150 -12.69 -8.75 -16.89
CA GLU A 150 -12.78 -7.29 -16.89
C GLU A 150 -14.22 -6.82 -16.69
N THR A 151 -14.38 -5.81 -15.83
CA THR A 151 -15.67 -5.18 -15.55
C THR A 151 -15.52 -3.67 -15.60
N THR A 152 -16.59 -2.98 -16.00
CA THR A 152 -16.67 -1.52 -15.96
C THR A 152 -17.90 -1.12 -15.16
N GLU A 153 -17.72 -0.24 -14.19
CA GLU A 153 -18.80 0.29 -13.36
C GLU A 153 -18.75 1.81 -13.31
N ASN A 154 -19.93 2.43 -13.22
CA ASN A 154 -20.07 3.88 -13.14
C ASN A 154 -20.15 4.37 -11.69
N PHE A 155 -19.46 5.46 -11.40
CA PHE A 155 -19.38 6.10 -10.08
C PHE A 155 -19.55 7.62 -10.19
N ASP A 156 -20.19 8.23 -9.18
CA ASP A 156 -20.29 9.68 -9.08
C ASP A 156 -18.93 10.31 -8.70
N HIS A 157 -18.12 9.58 -7.93
CA HIS A 157 -16.81 10.04 -7.48
C HIS A 157 -15.77 8.91 -7.47
N VAL A 158 -14.50 9.29 -7.67
CA VAL A 158 -13.35 8.40 -7.57
C VAL A 158 -12.34 8.99 -6.58
N VAL A 159 -11.87 8.18 -5.64
CA VAL A 159 -10.80 8.51 -4.69
C VAL A 159 -9.58 7.66 -5.02
N VAL A 160 -8.50 8.31 -5.47
CA VAL A 160 -7.25 7.64 -5.84
C VAL A 160 -6.33 7.55 -4.63
N ALA A 161 -6.07 6.33 -4.16
CA ALA A 161 -5.27 6.02 -2.97
C ALA A 161 -4.16 4.98 -3.28
N THR A 162 -3.61 5.02 -4.49
CA THR A 162 -2.68 4.03 -5.04
C THR A 162 -1.23 4.16 -4.58
N GLY A 163 -0.90 5.19 -3.79
CA GLY A 163 0.46 5.48 -3.36
C GLY A 163 1.39 5.96 -4.48
N HIS A 164 2.63 6.31 -4.11
CA HIS A 164 3.64 6.86 -5.04
C HIS A 164 5.08 6.43 -4.71
N PHE A 165 5.26 5.37 -3.91
CA PHE A 165 6.58 4.83 -3.53
C PHE A 165 6.80 3.39 -4.04
N SER A 166 6.17 3.04 -5.16
CA SER A 166 6.22 1.69 -5.74
C SER A 166 6.71 1.66 -7.18
N THR A 167 6.62 2.78 -7.92
CA THR A 167 7.24 2.89 -9.25
C THR A 167 8.63 3.49 -9.09
N PRO A 168 9.71 2.72 -9.35
CA PRO A 168 11.06 3.16 -9.05
C PRO A 168 11.55 4.22 -10.05
N ASN A 169 12.36 5.17 -9.55
CA ASN A 169 13.16 6.04 -10.41
C ASN A 169 14.54 5.40 -10.59
N VAL A 170 14.80 4.82 -11.76
CA VAL A 170 16.03 4.06 -12.06
C VAL A 170 16.86 4.81 -13.10
N PRO A 171 17.74 5.75 -12.69
CA PRO A 171 18.60 6.48 -13.61
C PRO A 171 19.66 5.57 -14.24
N HIS A 172 20.07 5.91 -15.46
CA HIS A 172 21.19 5.25 -16.13
C HIS A 172 22.53 5.79 -15.62
N PHE A 173 23.51 4.90 -15.51
CA PHE A 173 24.91 5.25 -15.24
C PHE A 173 25.81 4.50 -16.23
N ASP A 174 26.84 5.18 -16.73
CA ASP A 174 27.79 4.60 -17.67
C ASP A 174 28.50 3.37 -17.07
N GLY A 175 28.48 2.26 -17.80
CA GLY A 175 29.13 1.02 -17.39
C GLY A 175 28.32 0.12 -16.46
N LEU A 176 27.11 0.53 -16.05
CA LEU A 176 26.22 -0.29 -15.22
C LEU A 176 25.82 -1.60 -15.91
N ASP A 177 25.67 -1.57 -17.24
CA ASP A 177 25.41 -2.71 -18.11
C ASP A 177 26.56 -3.74 -18.16
N ARG A 178 27.78 -3.30 -17.86
CA ARG A 178 29.00 -4.12 -17.84
C ARG A 178 29.46 -4.47 -16.42
N PHE A 179 28.75 -3.98 -15.39
CA PHE A 179 29.11 -4.21 -14.01
C PHE A 179 28.91 -5.68 -13.64
N ASN A 180 29.98 -6.36 -13.23
CA ASN A 180 29.96 -7.78 -12.87
C ASN A 180 29.51 -8.01 -11.42
N GLY A 181 28.36 -7.46 -11.06
CA GLY A 181 27.77 -7.54 -9.72
C GLY A 181 26.27 -7.29 -9.75
N ARG A 182 25.61 -7.49 -8.60
CA ARG A 182 24.17 -7.28 -8.51
C ARG A 182 23.84 -5.78 -8.53
N VAL A 183 22.88 -5.40 -9.37
CA VAL A 183 22.33 -4.04 -9.46
C VAL A 183 20.83 -4.13 -9.25
N MET A 184 20.28 -3.32 -8.35
CA MET A 184 18.84 -3.20 -8.14
C MET A 184 18.47 -1.82 -7.60
N HIS A 185 17.21 -1.42 -7.79
CA HIS A 185 16.63 -0.29 -7.08
C HIS A 185 16.19 -0.73 -5.66
N ALA A 186 16.12 0.22 -4.72
CA ALA A 186 15.64 -0.03 -3.35
C ALA A 186 14.25 -0.71 -3.27
N HIS A 187 13.43 -0.52 -4.31
CA HIS A 187 12.11 -1.16 -4.45
C HIS A 187 12.20 -2.70 -4.44
N ASP A 188 13.25 -3.27 -5.03
CA ASP A 188 13.43 -4.72 -5.16
C ASP A 188 14.31 -5.32 -4.03
N PHE A 189 14.80 -4.49 -3.11
CA PHE A 189 15.56 -4.97 -1.96
C PHE A 189 14.63 -5.75 -1.01
N ARG A 190 15.09 -6.91 -0.50
CA ARG A 190 14.28 -7.79 0.35
C ARG A 190 14.99 -8.29 1.59
N ASP A 191 16.25 -8.71 1.49
CA ASP A 191 16.98 -9.33 2.60
C ASP A 191 18.44 -8.89 2.61
N ALA A 192 18.86 -8.24 3.70
CA ALA A 192 20.23 -7.77 3.88
C ALA A 192 21.25 -8.91 4.00
N VAL A 193 20.81 -10.10 4.45
CA VAL A 193 21.69 -11.28 4.61
C VAL A 193 22.32 -11.70 3.30
N GLU A 194 21.69 -11.39 2.17
CA GLU A 194 22.26 -11.64 0.84
C GLU A 194 23.60 -10.94 0.61
N PHE A 195 23.81 -9.79 1.24
CA PHE A 195 25.00 -8.97 1.06
C PHE A 195 26.03 -9.12 2.18
N LYS A 196 25.89 -10.16 3.02
CA LYS A 196 26.88 -10.48 4.05
C LYS A 196 28.27 -10.68 3.43
N ASP A 197 29.27 -10.07 4.06
CA ASP A 197 30.69 -10.11 3.65
C ASP A 197 30.91 -9.54 2.22
N LYS A 198 30.04 -8.64 1.75
CA LYS A 198 30.17 -7.94 0.45
C LYS A 198 30.53 -6.47 0.65
N ASN A 199 31.15 -5.90 -0.38
CA ASN A 199 31.27 -4.45 -0.51
C ASN A 199 30.05 -3.94 -1.28
N ILE A 200 29.29 -3.01 -0.70
CA ILE A 200 28.04 -2.49 -1.27
C ILE A 200 28.22 -1.01 -1.58
N LEU A 201 27.75 -0.59 -2.76
CA LEU A 201 27.56 0.81 -3.10
C LEU A 201 26.06 1.15 -3.02
N ILE A 202 25.72 2.18 -2.25
CA ILE A 202 24.36 2.71 -2.16
C ILE A 202 24.36 4.09 -2.81
N ILE A 203 23.50 4.27 -3.83
CA ILE A 203 23.35 5.52 -4.56
C ILE A 203 22.09 6.24 -4.07
N GLY A 204 22.28 7.32 -3.30
CA GLY A 204 21.21 8.12 -2.74
C GLY A 204 21.57 8.69 -1.37
N THR A 205 20.80 9.68 -0.91
CA THR A 205 21.08 10.43 0.34
C THR A 205 19.78 10.73 1.11
N SER A 206 18.87 9.76 1.17
CA SER A 206 17.60 9.88 1.88
C SER A 206 17.25 8.53 2.55
N TYR A 207 16.05 8.40 3.10
CA TYR A 207 15.64 7.31 3.99
C TYR A 207 15.96 5.89 3.49
N SER A 208 15.76 5.60 2.20
CA SER A 208 16.11 4.28 1.66
C SER A 208 17.61 4.01 1.72
N ALA A 209 18.46 5.01 1.46
CA ALA A 209 19.90 4.84 1.53
C ALA A 209 20.37 4.71 2.99
N GLU A 210 19.82 5.53 3.89
CA GLU A 210 20.11 5.51 5.32
C GLU A 210 19.75 4.15 5.95
N ASP A 211 18.51 3.68 5.75
CA ASP A 211 18.04 2.46 6.42
C ASP A 211 18.60 1.19 5.76
N ILE A 212 18.58 1.07 4.42
CA ILE A 212 19.16 -0.11 3.75
C ILE A 212 20.66 -0.22 4.03
N GLY A 213 21.38 0.91 4.09
CA GLY A 213 22.78 0.94 4.53
C GLY A 213 22.94 0.43 5.96
N SER A 214 22.04 0.81 6.86
CA SER A 214 22.02 0.33 8.24
C SER A 214 21.70 -1.17 8.36
N GLN A 215 20.81 -1.71 7.52
CA GLN A 215 20.48 -3.14 7.51
C GLN A 215 21.64 -4.01 7.00
N CYS A 216 22.49 -3.46 6.12
CA CYS A 216 23.62 -4.19 5.52
C CYS A 216 24.93 -4.08 6.32
N TRP A 217 24.93 -3.36 7.45
CA TRP A 217 26.10 -3.19 8.32
C TRP A 217 26.41 -4.45 9.14
#